data_AF-A0A6B2S316-F1
#
_entry.id   AF-A0A6B2S316-F1
#
_cell.length_a   1.000
_cell.length_b   1.000
_cell.length_c   1.000
_cell.angle_alpha   90.00
_cell.angle_beta   90.00
_cell.angle_gamma   90.00
#
_symmetry.space_group_name_H-M   'P 1'
#
loop_
_entity.id
_entity.type
_entity.pdbx_description
1 polymer ?
#
loop_
_entity_poly.entity_id
_entity_poly.type
_entity_poly.pdbx_seq_one_letter_code
_entity_poly.pdbx_strand_id
1 'polypeptide(L)'
;MEATDAADPFGTARLRRGVLDAWATTPARFREDANAEEDLALGGYRDRLVVELAQNAADAAARAGVPGRFRLTLRPGEGDAPAVLVAANTGAPLDATGVESLSTLRASAKRTEADTHAAVGRFGVGFAAVLAVSDEPAVVGRHGGVRWSLAEARELAAEAARAQSSGTASDTSSGTAAGQPDTAPGGLADELRRREGHVPLLRLPLPAEGTAPDGYDTVVILPLRDAGADDLARRLVASVDDALLLTLPGLAEIVIETPDGVRTLTRSEHGAYVHIDDSASGGGIHRWRTVAHHGPLERALLADRPVEERLRPHWSVTWAVPVDGDGAPVRPGTAPVVHAPTPTDEPLGVPALLIASLPLDTARRHPAPGPLTDFLVQRAADAYAELLGDWEPVSVATIDLVPGPLGKGELDGALRAAILERLHRVAFLAPAAPLDDVAGETDEESGVRRHALRPFEAEVVEGAGDDTVRVLAEVLPTLLPAGLERRAELRTLGVGRLPLGDAIDRI
;
A
#
# COMPACT_ATOMS: atom_id res chain seq x y z
N MET A 1 -19.28 -24.97 28.44
CA MET A 1 -18.04 -25.61 28.93
C MET A 1 -16.94 -24.55 28.79
N GLU A 2 -16.46 -23.99 29.89
CA GLU A 2 -15.36 -23.02 29.85
C GLU A 2 -14.11 -23.72 29.33
N ALA A 3 -13.57 -23.24 28.20
CA ALA A 3 -12.23 -23.62 27.77
C ALA A 3 -11.25 -23.15 28.85
N THR A 4 -10.40 -24.05 29.33
CA THR A 4 -9.32 -23.70 30.27
C THR A 4 -8.39 -22.67 29.64
N ASP A 5 -7.76 -21.81 30.44
CA ASP A 5 -6.83 -20.75 30.01
C ASP A 5 -5.73 -21.25 29.04
N ALA A 6 -5.33 -22.52 29.16
CA ALA A 6 -4.38 -23.18 28.25
C ALA A 6 -4.91 -23.45 26.82
N ALA A 7 -6.23 -23.47 26.63
CA ALA A 7 -6.90 -23.76 25.35
C ALA A 7 -7.43 -22.50 24.65
N ASP A 8 -7.47 -21.35 25.34
CA ASP A 8 -7.92 -20.06 24.79
C ASP A 8 -7.02 -18.90 25.26
N PRO A 9 -5.73 -18.89 24.88
CA PRO A 9 -4.73 -17.93 25.38
C PRO A 9 -5.04 -16.47 25.01
N PHE A 10 -5.99 -16.24 24.10
CA PHE A 10 -6.41 -14.92 23.63
C PHE A 10 -7.76 -14.48 24.18
N GLY A 11 -8.43 -15.31 25.00
CA GLY A 11 -9.73 -14.99 25.59
C GLY A 11 -10.84 -14.80 24.54
N THR A 12 -10.79 -15.57 23.44
CA THR A 12 -11.78 -15.54 22.36
C THR A 12 -13.19 -15.85 22.86
N ALA A 13 -13.33 -16.70 23.88
CA ALA A 13 -14.63 -16.99 24.49
C ALA A 13 -15.28 -15.76 25.13
N ARG A 14 -14.49 -14.89 25.77
CA ARG A 14 -14.97 -13.62 26.35
C ARG A 14 -15.42 -12.65 25.26
N LEU A 15 -14.63 -12.51 24.20
CA LEU A 15 -14.95 -11.64 23.06
C LEU A 15 -16.26 -12.08 22.39
N ARG A 16 -16.35 -13.36 22.04
CA ARG A 16 -17.51 -13.96 21.39
C ARG A 16 -18.78 -13.82 22.23
N ARG A 17 -18.70 -14.09 23.53
CA ARG A 17 -19.85 -13.94 24.45
C ARG A 17 -20.35 -12.49 24.48
N GLY A 18 -19.45 -11.52 24.63
CA GLY A 18 -19.83 -10.11 24.66
C GLY A 18 -20.52 -9.64 23.39
N VAL A 19 -20.11 -10.14 22.22
CA VAL A 19 -20.75 -9.87 20.93
C VAL A 19 -22.15 -10.49 20.86
N LEU A 20 -22.29 -11.78 21.18
CA LEU A 20 -23.58 -12.48 21.12
C LEU A 20 -24.60 -11.87 22.11
N ASP A 21 -24.17 -11.54 23.33
CA ASP A 21 -25.00 -10.87 24.32
C ASP A 21 -25.48 -9.49 23.81
N ALA A 22 -24.60 -8.74 23.14
CA ALA A 22 -24.93 -7.45 22.56
C ALA A 22 -25.92 -7.57 21.39
N TRP A 23 -25.78 -8.57 20.53
CA TRP A 23 -26.71 -8.84 19.43
C TRP A 23 -28.08 -9.30 19.94
N ALA A 24 -28.10 -10.17 20.95
CA ALA A 24 -29.34 -10.61 21.59
C ALA A 24 -30.04 -9.44 22.28
N THR A 25 -29.31 -8.58 22.99
CA THR A 25 -29.90 -7.42 23.70
C THR A 25 -30.31 -6.31 22.74
N THR A 26 -29.56 -6.10 21.65
CA THR A 26 -29.78 -5.01 20.69
C THR A 26 -29.56 -5.51 19.26
N PRO A 27 -30.61 -6.03 18.60
CA PRO A 27 -30.52 -6.54 17.22
C PRO A 27 -30.07 -5.50 16.18
N ALA A 28 -30.18 -4.20 16.49
CA ALA A 28 -29.57 -3.14 15.68
C ALA A 28 -28.03 -3.26 15.59
N ARG A 29 -27.34 -3.70 16.65
CA ARG A 29 -25.89 -3.92 16.62
C ARG A 29 -25.50 -5.06 15.68
N PHE A 30 -26.30 -6.13 15.64
CA PHE A 30 -26.10 -7.21 14.67
C PHE A 30 -26.18 -6.67 13.24
N ARG A 31 -27.17 -5.81 12.95
CA ARG A 31 -27.30 -5.17 11.62
C ARG A 31 -26.10 -4.29 11.28
N GLU A 32 -25.63 -3.49 12.23
CA GLU A 32 -24.47 -2.63 12.06
C GLU A 32 -23.21 -3.46 11.77
N ASP A 33 -22.97 -4.53 12.54
CA ASP A 33 -21.83 -5.41 12.35
C ASP A 33 -21.91 -6.17 11.01
N ALA A 34 -23.08 -6.71 10.66
CA ALA A 34 -23.30 -7.40 9.39
C ALA A 34 -23.08 -6.48 8.19
N ASN A 35 -23.67 -5.28 8.20
CA ASN A 35 -23.45 -4.30 7.13
C ASN A 35 -21.98 -3.88 7.03
N ALA A 36 -21.33 -3.63 8.17
CA ALA A 36 -19.94 -3.19 8.17
C ALA A 36 -19.00 -4.26 7.61
N GLU A 37 -19.25 -5.55 7.87
CA GLU A 37 -18.46 -6.64 7.31
C GLU A 37 -18.77 -6.87 5.82
N GLU A 38 -20.04 -6.85 5.44
CA GLU A 38 -20.50 -7.02 4.06
C GLU A 38 -19.95 -5.90 3.15
N ASP A 39 -19.96 -4.64 3.60
CA ASP A 39 -19.36 -3.51 2.88
C ASP A 39 -17.86 -3.71 2.66
N LEU A 40 -17.15 -4.36 3.60
CA LEU A 40 -15.72 -4.65 3.46
C LEU A 40 -15.47 -5.81 2.52
N ALA A 41 -16.26 -6.89 2.63
CA ALA A 41 -16.12 -8.10 1.83
C ALA A 41 -16.54 -7.91 0.37
N LEU A 42 -17.64 -7.18 0.12
CA LEU A 42 -18.15 -6.87 -1.23
C LEU A 42 -17.51 -5.62 -1.85
N GLY A 43 -16.91 -4.76 -1.03
CA GLY A 43 -16.32 -3.49 -1.44
C GLY A 43 -14.87 -3.58 -1.94
N GLY A 44 -14.10 -2.51 -1.70
CA GLY A 44 -12.78 -2.28 -2.26
C GLY A 44 -11.64 -3.24 -1.84
N TYR A 45 -11.91 -4.19 -0.93
CA TYR A 45 -10.88 -5.09 -0.39
C TYR A 45 -10.67 -6.37 -1.18
N ARG A 46 -11.57 -6.70 -2.13
CA ARG A 46 -11.47 -7.93 -2.93
C ARG A 46 -10.12 -8.07 -3.64
N ASP A 47 -9.58 -6.97 -4.15
CA ASP A 47 -8.33 -6.97 -4.92
C ASP A 47 -7.10 -6.65 -4.05
N ARG A 48 -7.25 -6.62 -2.72
CA ARG A 48 -6.20 -6.16 -1.78
C ARG A 48 -5.67 -7.23 -0.84
N LEU A 49 -6.22 -8.45 -0.89
CA LEU A 49 -5.86 -9.55 0.02
C LEU A 49 -4.35 -9.71 0.23
N VAL A 50 -3.58 -9.86 -0.85
CA VAL A 50 -2.12 -10.09 -0.76
C VAL A 50 -1.40 -8.88 -0.16
N VAL A 51 -1.81 -7.66 -0.53
CA VAL A 51 -1.18 -6.44 -0.06
C VAL A 51 -1.47 -6.21 1.42
N GLU A 52 -2.71 -6.43 1.88
CA GLU A 52 -3.08 -6.30 3.30
C GLU A 52 -2.36 -7.36 4.17
N LEU A 53 -2.21 -8.59 3.66
CA LEU A 53 -1.41 -9.62 4.35
C LEU A 53 0.07 -9.26 4.41
N ALA A 54 0.65 -8.74 3.33
CA ALA A 54 2.04 -8.27 3.30
C ALA A 54 2.26 -7.06 4.22
N GLN A 55 1.30 -6.15 4.31
CA GLN A 55 1.35 -5.00 5.21
C GLN A 55 1.31 -5.45 6.68
N ASN A 56 0.43 -6.40 7.03
CA ASN A 56 0.42 -7.02 8.37
C ASN A 56 1.77 -7.70 8.69
N ALA A 57 2.39 -8.35 7.70
CA ALA A 57 3.71 -8.96 7.84
C ALA A 57 4.81 -7.90 8.09
N ALA A 58 4.81 -6.82 7.32
CA ALA A 58 5.74 -5.71 7.46
C ALA A 58 5.62 -5.05 8.84
N ASP A 59 4.40 -4.81 9.31
CA ASP A 59 4.14 -4.23 10.63
C ASP A 59 4.58 -5.15 11.77
N ALA A 60 4.38 -6.47 11.64
CA ALA A 60 4.86 -7.43 12.62
C ALA A 60 6.40 -7.42 12.69
N ALA A 61 7.08 -7.39 11.54
CA ALA A 61 8.53 -7.31 11.47
C ALA A 61 9.06 -6.00 12.08
N ALA A 62 8.43 -4.86 11.77
CA ALA A 62 8.77 -3.56 12.32
C ALA A 62 8.63 -3.52 13.85
N ARG A 63 7.53 -4.05 14.41
CA ARG A 63 7.33 -4.15 15.87
C ARG A 63 8.38 -5.02 16.56
N ALA A 64 8.89 -6.04 15.87
CA ALA A 64 9.95 -6.90 16.41
C ALA A 64 11.37 -6.36 16.15
N GLY A 65 11.52 -5.31 15.34
CA GLY A 65 12.83 -4.79 14.94
C GLY A 65 13.65 -5.79 14.12
N VAL A 66 13.00 -6.66 13.34
CA VAL A 66 13.66 -7.68 12.51
C VAL A 66 13.36 -7.47 11.02
N PRO A 67 14.22 -7.94 10.10
CA PRO A 67 13.89 -8.01 8.69
C PRO A 67 12.66 -8.91 8.45
N GLY A 68 11.63 -8.37 7.81
CA GLY A 68 10.40 -9.09 7.53
C GLY A 68 10.57 -10.10 6.40
N ARG A 69 10.13 -11.32 6.63
CA ARG A 69 10.01 -12.37 5.62
C ARG A 69 8.54 -12.72 5.49
N PHE A 70 8.04 -12.73 4.26
CA PHE A 70 6.65 -13.02 3.96
C PHE A 70 6.55 -14.16 2.96
N ARG A 71 5.78 -15.21 3.27
CA ARG A 71 5.60 -16.36 2.40
C ARG A 71 4.14 -16.55 2.06
N LEU A 72 3.84 -16.60 0.77
CA LEU A 72 2.56 -17.00 0.21
C LEU A 72 2.70 -18.41 -0.37
N THR A 73 1.89 -19.34 0.11
CA THR A 73 1.81 -20.70 -0.44
C THR A 73 0.37 -20.97 -0.89
N LEU A 74 0.17 -21.20 -2.19
CA LEU A 74 -1.11 -21.63 -2.74
C LEU A 74 -1.09 -23.14 -2.98
N ARG A 75 -1.88 -23.88 -2.19
CA ARG A 75 -2.03 -25.33 -2.33
C ARG A 75 -3.31 -25.65 -3.10
N PRO A 76 -3.25 -26.51 -4.13
CA PRO A 76 -4.44 -26.93 -4.84
C PRO A 76 -5.34 -27.77 -3.91
N GLY A 77 -6.64 -27.80 -4.20
CA GLY A 77 -7.56 -28.70 -3.51
C GLY A 77 -7.28 -30.16 -3.87
N GLU A 78 -7.50 -31.06 -2.91
CA GLU A 78 -7.33 -32.51 -3.10
C GLU A 78 -8.61 -33.23 -2.69
N GLY A 79 -9.24 -33.95 -3.64
CA GLY A 79 -10.51 -34.61 -3.40
C GLY A 79 -11.61 -33.60 -3.03
N ASP A 80 -12.23 -33.79 -1.87
CA ASP A 80 -13.25 -32.87 -1.34
C ASP A 80 -12.66 -31.70 -0.53
N ALA A 81 -11.33 -31.68 -0.30
CA ALA A 81 -10.68 -30.59 0.41
C ALA A 81 -10.51 -29.36 -0.50
N PRO A 82 -10.88 -28.15 -0.04
CA PRO A 82 -10.72 -26.94 -0.83
C PRO A 82 -9.23 -26.61 -1.05
N ALA A 83 -8.95 -25.83 -2.09
CA ALA A 83 -7.65 -25.17 -2.21
C ALA A 83 -7.40 -24.26 -1.00
N VAL A 84 -6.14 -24.06 -0.63
CA VAL A 84 -5.78 -23.28 0.56
C VAL A 84 -4.68 -22.27 0.21
N LEU A 85 -4.94 -21.00 0.51
CA LEU A 85 -3.90 -19.97 0.53
C LEU A 85 -3.36 -19.83 1.95
N VAL A 86 -2.04 -19.91 2.09
CA VAL A 86 -1.33 -19.78 3.36
C VAL A 86 -0.39 -18.58 3.27
N ALA A 87 -0.48 -17.65 4.22
CA ALA A 87 0.37 -16.48 4.31
C ALA A 87 1.13 -16.49 5.65
N ALA A 88 2.43 -16.76 5.63
CA ALA A 88 3.28 -16.82 6.82
C ALA A 88 4.23 -15.61 6.89
N ASN A 89 4.47 -15.10 8.09
CA ASN A 89 5.39 -13.98 8.29
C ASN A 89 6.26 -14.12 9.55
N THR A 90 7.44 -13.50 9.49
CA THR A 90 8.28 -13.27 10.67
C THR A 90 7.85 -12.00 11.40
N GLY A 91 8.24 -11.87 12.66
CA GLY A 91 8.08 -10.65 13.45
C GLY A 91 7.35 -10.87 14.77
N ALA A 92 6.77 -9.80 15.31
CA ALA A 92 6.09 -9.84 16.60
C ALA A 92 4.94 -10.85 16.56
N PRO A 93 4.86 -11.79 17.52
CA PRO A 93 3.86 -12.85 17.52
C PRO A 93 2.45 -12.31 17.73
N LEU A 94 1.44 -13.09 17.32
CA LEU A 94 0.05 -12.81 17.63
C LEU A 94 -0.17 -12.75 19.15
N ASP A 95 -0.83 -11.67 19.61
CA ASP A 95 -1.20 -11.47 21.01
C ASP A 95 -2.71 -11.24 21.17
N ALA A 96 -3.18 -11.23 22.42
CA ALA A 96 -4.60 -11.04 22.73
C ALA A 96 -5.16 -9.68 22.26
N THR A 97 -4.33 -8.63 22.20
CA THR A 97 -4.76 -7.31 21.70
C THR A 97 -4.91 -7.32 20.18
N GLY A 98 -4.05 -8.07 19.49
CA GLY A 98 -4.13 -8.37 18.06
C GLY A 98 -5.40 -9.13 17.75
N VAL A 99 -5.69 -10.22 18.46
CA VAL A 99 -6.93 -10.99 18.27
C VAL A 99 -8.18 -10.14 18.50
N GLU A 100 -8.21 -9.34 19.58
CA GLU A 100 -9.30 -8.40 19.83
C GLU A 100 -9.45 -7.43 18.65
N SER A 101 -8.34 -6.85 18.16
CA SER A 101 -8.34 -5.92 17.01
C SER A 101 -8.84 -6.58 15.71
N LEU A 102 -8.51 -7.85 15.46
CA LEU A 102 -8.97 -8.62 14.31
C LEU A 102 -10.47 -8.93 14.41
N SER A 103 -10.98 -9.15 15.63
CA SER A 103 -12.39 -9.43 15.88
C SER A 103 -13.29 -8.20 16.05
N THR A 104 -12.67 -7.02 16.16
CA THR A 104 -13.39 -5.75 16.29
C THR A 104 -13.27 -4.89 15.02
N LEU A 105 -14.24 -4.95 14.09
CA LEU A 105 -14.32 -3.97 12.99
C LEU A 105 -14.54 -2.56 13.56
N ARG A 106 -13.70 -1.62 13.12
CA ARG A 106 -13.72 -0.16 13.41
C ARG A 106 -13.61 0.27 14.89
N ALA A 107 -13.52 -0.65 15.85
CA ALA A 107 -13.39 -0.33 17.27
C ALA A 107 -12.02 -0.76 17.79
N SER A 108 -10.94 -0.04 17.47
CA SER A 108 -9.65 -0.34 18.11
C SER A 108 -9.56 0.29 19.50
N ALA A 109 -9.32 -0.56 20.49
CA ALA A 109 -8.88 -0.16 21.82
C ALA A 109 -7.34 -0.16 21.88
N LYS A 110 -6.71 1.03 21.91
CA LYS A 110 -5.85 1.50 23.01
C LYS A 110 -5.06 2.76 22.66
N ARG A 111 -5.16 3.70 23.60
CA ARG A 111 -4.31 4.86 23.85
C ARG A 111 -3.07 4.41 24.64
N THR A 112 -1.85 4.47 24.10
CA THR A 112 -0.61 4.79 24.86
C THR A 112 0.53 5.13 23.89
N GLU A 113 1.50 5.87 24.41
CA GLU A 113 2.47 6.75 23.78
C GLU A 113 3.64 6.09 23.02
N ALA A 114 4.18 6.86 22.08
CA ALA A 114 5.58 6.94 21.65
C ALA A 114 6.32 5.62 21.36
N ASP A 115 6.10 5.08 20.16
CA ASP A 115 7.20 4.47 19.40
C ASP A 115 7.20 5.05 17.98
N THR A 116 8.23 5.82 17.71
CA THR A 116 8.59 6.36 16.40
C THR A 116 9.10 5.20 15.56
N HIS A 117 8.34 4.79 14.55
CA HIS A 117 8.75 4.35 13.20
C HIS A 117 7.64 3.49 12.56
N ALA A 118 7.11 3.98 11.43
CA ALA A 118 6.58 3.22 10.28
C ALA A 118 5.63 2.01 10.48
N ALA A 119 4.84 1.92 11.56
CA ALA A 119 3.78 0.91 11.66
C ALA A 119 2.53 1.36 10.88
N VAL A 120 2.47 0.99 9.60
CA VAL A 120 1.36 1.26 8.70
C VAL A 120 0.30 0.17 8.89
N GLY A 121 -0.47 0.20 9.98
CA GLY A 121 -1.58 -0.75 10.11
C GLY A 121 -2.00 -1.05 11.54
N ARG A 122 -3.06 -0.36 11.99
CA ARG A 122 -3.74 -0.77 13.24
C ARG A 122 -5.23 -0.55 13.16
N PHE A 123 -5.79 -1.00 12.05
CA PHE A 123 -7.23 -1.15 11.89
C PHE A 123 -7.44 -2.57 11.39
N GLY A 124 -8.08 -3.44 12.19
CA GLY A 124 -8.49 -4.79 11.79
C GLY A 124 -9.42 -4.84 10.57
N VAL A 125 -9.65 -3.69 9.93
CA VAL A 125 -10.32 -3.51 8.65
C VAL A 125 -9.52 -4.11 7.49
N GLY A 126 -8.18 -4.03 7.51
CA GLY A 126 -7.34 -4.64 6.47
C GLY A 126 -7.45 -6.17 6.43
N PHE A 127 -7.54 -6.79 7.62
CA PHE A 127 -7.73 -8.24 7.72
C PHE A 127 -9.07 -8.71 7.14
N ALA A 128 -10.10 -7.86 7.09
CA ALA A 128 -11.37 -8.23 6.46
C ALA A 128 -11.24 -8.60 4.97
N ALA A 129 -10.13 -8.24 4.31
CA ALA A 129 -9.83 -8.71 2.95
C ALA A 129 -9.79 -10.24 2.83
N VAL A 130 -9.53 -10.99 3.90
CA VAL A 130 -9.56 -12.47 3.88
C VAL A 130 -10.95 -13.02 3.55
N LEU A 131 -11.99 -12.26 3.91
CA LEU A 131 -13.38 -12.61 3.62
C LEU A 131 -13.69 -12.57 2.12
N ALA A 132 -12.81 -12.00 1.29
CA ALA A 132 -12.93 -12.03 -0.16
C ALA A 132 -12.61 -13.41 -0.76
N VAL A 133 -12.00 -14.33 0.00
CA VAL A 133 -11.67 -15.69 -0.47
C VAL A 133 -12.05 -16.82 0.49
N SER A 134 -12.25 -16.56 1.78
CA SER A 134 -12.45 -17.61 2.79
C SER A 134 -13.63 -17.32 3.71
N ASP A 135 -14.37 -18.39 4.04
CA ASP A 135 -15.43 -18.41 5.06
C ASP A 135 -14.94 -19.03 6.38
N GLU A 136 -13.68 -19.52 6.39
CA GLU A 136 -13.07 -20.18 7.54
C GLU A 136 -11.61 -19.73 7.76
N PRO A 137 -11.34 -18.41 7.84
CA PRO A 137 -9.98 -17.94 8.04
C PRO A 137 -9.45 -18.36 9.42
N ALA A 138 -8.15 -18.64 9.50
CA ALA A 138 -7.45 -18.88 10.76
C ALA A 138 -6.13 -18.11 10.80
N VAL A 139 -5.73 -17.70 12.00
CA VAL A 139 -4.41 -17.12 12.30
C VAL A 139 -3.80 -17.91 13.44
N VAL A 140 -2.62 -18.47 13.21
CA VAL A 140 -1.92 -19.32 14.16
C VAL A 140 -0.52 -18.78 14.37
N GLY A 141 -0.07 -18.74 15.62
CA GLY A 141 1.30 -18.37 15.96
C GLY A 141 1.87 -19.29 17.03
N ARG A 142 3.07 -18.97 17.52
CA ARG A 142 3.78 -19.78 18.53
C ARG A 142 3.05 -19.94 19.86
N HIS A 143 2.16 -19.01 20.19
CA HIS A 143 1.49 -18.94 21.49
C HIS A 143 0.00 -19.32 21.44
N GLY A 144 -0.44 -19.91 20.34
CA GLY A 144 -1.84 -20.29 20.09
C GLY A 144 -2.36 -19.71 18.78
N GLY A 145 -3.63 -19.97 18.49
CA GLY A 145 -4.31 -19.45 17.31
C GLY A 145 -5.74 -18.99 17.57
N VAL A 146 -6.27 -18.25 16.60
CA VAL A 146 -7.67 -17.88 16.48
C VAL A 146 -8.17 -18.31 15.11
N ARG A 147 -9.41 -18.78 15.03
CA ARG A 147 -10.09 -19.08 13.77
C ARG A 147 -11.51 -18.55 13.77
N TRP A 148 -12.07 -18.49 12.60
CA TRP A 148 -13.48 -18.21 12.37
C TRP A 148 -14.07 -19.31 11.48
N SER A 149 -15.36 -19.59 11.62
CA SER A 149 -16.08 -20.48 10.71
C SER A 149 -17.50 -19.93 10.52
N LEU A 150 -17.90 -19.71 9.27
CA LEU A 150 -19.23 -19.21 8.95
C LEU A 150 -20.33 -20.19 9.39
N ALA A 151 -20.07 -21.50 9.34
CA ALA A 151 -21.00 -22.51 9.81
C ALA A 151 -21.21 -22.41 11.33
N GLU A 152 -20.13 -22.41 12.11
CA GLU A 152 -20.22 -22.28 13.58
C GLU A 152 -20.80 -20.92 13.99
N ALA A 153 -20.45 -19.84 13.28
CA ALA A 153 -20.98 -18.50 13.53
C ALA A 153 -22.52 -18.46 13.37
N ARG A 154 -23.07 -19.14 12.37
CA ARG A 154 -24.53 -19.28 12.17
C ARG A 154 -25.18 -20.04 13.31
N GLU A 155 -24.58 -21.14 13.74
CA GLU A 155 -25.08 -21.95 14.86
C GLU A 155 -25.11 -21.15 16.16
N LEU A 156 -24.01 -20.47 16.47
CA LEU A 156 -23.87 -19.62 17.66
C LEU A 156 -24.90 -18.47 17.68
N ALA A 157 -25.10 -17.79 16.54
CA ALA A 157 -26.09 -16.72 16.44
C ALA A 157 -27.53 -17.26 16.58
N ALA A 158 -27.82 -18.44 16.00
CA ALA A 158 -29.12 -19.09 16.13
C ALA A 158 -29.38 -19.57 17.56
N GLU A 159 -28.36 -20.04 18.28
CA GLU A 159 -28.43 -20.38 19.70
C GLU A 159 -28.73 -19.15 20.56
N ALA A 160 -28.02 -18.03 20.34
CA ALA A 160 -28.28 -16.77 21.02
C ALA A 160 -29.72 -16.28 20.80
N ALA A 161 -30.23 -16.38 19.57
CA ALA A 161 -31.61 -16.02 19.23
C ALA A 161 -32.66 -16.92 19.91
N ARG A 162 -32.38 -18.23 20.03
CA ARG A 162 -33.21 -19.18 20.77
C ARG A 162 -33.20 -18.88 22.27
N ALA A 163 -32.02 -18.60 22.83
CA ALA A 163 -31.87 -18.24 24.24
C ALA A 163 -32.66 -16.96 24.59
N GLN A 164 -32.57 -15.93 23.75
CA GLN A 164 -33.37 -14.70 23.86
C GLN A 164 -34.87 -15.01 23.90
N SER A 165 -35.34 -15.86 22.99
CA SER A 165 -36.77 -16.23 22.89
C SER A 165 -37.26 -17.02 24.11
N SER A 166 -36.39 -17.87 24.70
CA SER A 166 -36.72 -18.67 25.89
C SER A 166 -36.70 -17.87 27.20
N GLY A 167 -35.86 -16.84 27.32
CA GLY A 167 -35.78 -15.97 28.50
C GLY A 167 -37.01 -15.07 28.65
N THR A 168 -37.54 -14.52 27.55
CA THR A 168 -38.72 -13.64 27.56
C THR A 168 -40.00 -14.35 28.01
N ALA A 169 -40.07 -15.68 27.89
CA ALA A 169 -41.22 -16.47 28.35
C ALA A 169 -41.28 -16.65 29.87
N SER A 170 -40.21 -16.31 30.61
CA SER A 170 -40.12 -16.52 32.06
C SER A 170 -40.45 -15.28 32.92
N ASP A 171 -40.51 -14.09 32.33
CA ASP A 171 -40.72 -12.82 33.06
C ASP A 171 -42.15 -12.25 32.99
N THR A 172 -43.09 -12.94 32.34
CA THR A 172 -44.51 -12.55 32.32
C THR A 172 -45.32 -13.32 33.37
N SER A 173 -44.99 -13.10 34.65
CA SER A 173 -45.84 -13.49 35.78
C SER A 173 -46.17 -12.31 36.71
N SER A 174 -46.56 -11.18 36.14
CA SER A 174 -47.40 -10.19 36.83
C SER A 174 -48.50 -9.71 35.89
N GLY A 175 -49.71 -10.20 36.12
CA GLY A 175 -50.82 -10.07 35.17
C GLY A 175 -51.36 -8.66 34.97
N THR A 176 -51.83 -8.37 33.76
CA THR A 176 -53.19 -7.90 33.50
C THR A 176 -53.47 -7.83 31.99
N ALA A 177 -54.66 -8.32 31.64
CA ALA A 177 -55.50 -8.01 30.48
C ALA A 177 -54.97 -8.23 29.04
N ALA A 178 -55.81 -8.96 28.30
CA ALA A 178 -55.83 -9.12 26.86
C ALA A 178 -55.47 -7.84 26.09
N GLY A 179 -54.27 -7.86 25.53
CA GLY A 179 -53.79 -7.02 24.45
C GLY A 179 -52.82 -7.88 23.64
N GLN A 180 -52.94 -7.82 22.33
CA GLN A 180 -52.05 -8.34 21.28
C GLN A 180 -50.64 -8.75 21.77
N PRO A 181 -50.08 -9.89 21.33
CA PRO A 181 -48.68 -10.17 21.61
C PRO A 181 -47.83 -9.08 20.94
N ASP A 182 -47.37 -8.12 21.73
CA ASP A 182 -46.28 -7.21 21.39
C ASP A 182 -44.99 -8.03 21.38
N THR A 183 -44.86 -8.96 20.42
CA THR A 183 -43.55 -9.34 19.91
C THR A 183 -43.04 -8.09 19.21
N ALA A 184 -42.20 -7.30 19.88
CA ALA A 184 -41.50 -6.20 19.23
C ALA A 184 -40.92 -6.72 17.90
N PRO A 185 -41.38 -6.22 16.73
CA PRO A 185 -40.80 -6.65 15.47
C PRO A 185 -39.31 -6.30 15.47
N GLY A 186 -38.43 -7.28 15.27
CA GLY A 186 -36.99 -7.04 15.15
C GLY A 186 -36.11 -7.67 16.24
N GLY A 187 -36.45 -8.88 16.72
CA GLY A 187 -35.52 -9.71 17.51
C GLY A 187 -34.36 -10.25 16.68
N LEU A 188 -33.32 -10.82 17.30
CA LEU A 188 -32.17 -11.38 16.56
C LEU A 188 -32.59 -12.47 15.56
N ALA A 189 -33.60 -13.28 15.91
CA ALA A 189 -34.18 -14.30 15.03
C ALA A 189 -34.87 -13.74 13.78
N ASP A 190 -35.45 -12.54 13.87
CA ASP A 190 -36.05 -11.86 12.72
C ASP A 190 -34.97 -11.37 11.77
N GLU A 191 -33.89 -10.81 12.33
CA GLU A 191 -32.80 -10.27 11.54
C GLU A 191 -31.99 -11.37 10.83
N LEU A 192 -31.71 -12.48 11.51
CA LEU A 192 -31.09 -13.66 10.89
C LEU A 192 -31.93 -14.19 9.70
N ARG A 193 -33.27 -14.22 9.83
CA ARG A 193 -34.15 -14.62 8.72
C ARG A 193 -34.14 -13.62 7.57
N ARG A 194 -34.16 -12.31 7.87
CA ARG A 194 -34.11 -11.25 6.85
C ARG A 194 -32.84 -11.30 6.01
N ARG A 195 -31.73 -11.75 6.62
CA ARG A 195 -30.43 -11.89 5.96
C ARG A 195 -30.12 -13.30 5.47
N GLU A 196 -31.11 -14.18 5.41
CA GLU A 196 -30.94 -15.56 4.92
C GLU A 196 -29.81 -16.32 5.66
N GLY A 197 -29.64 -16.03 6.96
CA GLY A 197 -28.60 -16.62 7.79
C GLY A 197 -27.18 -16.08 7.56
N HIS A 198 -27.01 -14.94 6.90
CA HIS A 198 -25.72 -14.24 6.88
C HIS A 198 -25.42 -13.66 8.28
N VAL A 199 -24.18 -13.82 8.74
CA VAL A 199 -23.69 -13.38 10.05
C VAL A 199 -22.30 -12.76 9.90
N PRO A 200 -21.98 -11.70 10.66
CA PRO A 200 -20.65 -11.10 10.60
C PRO A 200 -19.62 -12.02 11.25
N LEU A 201 -18.85 -12.71 10.40
CA LEU A 201 -17.95 -13.80 10.71
C LEU A 201 -16.85 -13.38 11.68
N LEU A 202 -16.16 -12.27 11.40
CA LEU A 202 -14.96 -11.87 12.16
C LEU A 202 -15.27 -11.50 13.61
N ARG A 203 -16.54 -11.27 13.95
CA ARG A 203 -16.98 -10.93 15.31
C ARG A 203 -17.03 -12.10 16.27
N LEU A 204 -16.97 -13.34 15.77
CA LEU A 204 -17.10 -14.55 16.59
C LEU A 204 -15.83 -15.40 16.55
N PRO A 205 -14.71 -14.92 17.14
CA PRO A 205 -13.47 -15.69 17.18
C PRO A 205 -13.63 -16.99 17.99
N LEU A 206 -12.97 -18.03 17.53
CA LEU A 206 -12.85 -19.35 18.17
C LEU A 206 -11.36 -19.66 18.39
N PRO A 207 -11.01 -20.41 19.45
CA PRO A 207 -9.63 -20.84 19.63
C PRO A 207 -9.23 -21.79 18.49
N ALA A 208 -7.98 -21.67 18.04
CA ALA A 208 -7.38 -22.56 17.06
C ALA A 208 -6.09 -23.16 17.60
N GLU A 209 -5.86 -24.41 17.26
CA GLU A 209 -4.61 -25.12 17.55
C GLU A 209 -3.69 -25.12 16.32
N GLY A 210 -2.39 -25.24 16.56
CA GLY A 210 -1.38 -25.34 15.52
C GLY A 210 -0.15 -24.51 15.86
N THR A 211 0.81 -24.48 14.93
CA THR A 211 1.98 -23.62 15.00
C THR A 211 2.29 -23.06 13.61
N ALA A 212 2.91 -21.90 13.56
CA ALA A 212 3.50 -21.39 12.33
C ALA A 212 4.59 -22.36 11.81
N PRO A 213 4.81 -22.42 10.49
CA PRO A 213 5.91 -23.21 9.91
C PRO A 213 7.28 -22.77 10.44
N ASP A 214 8.25 -23.69 10.41
CA ASP A 214 9.63 -23.39 10.83
C ASP A 214 10.17 -22.14 10.11
N GLY A 215 10.76 -21.23 10.90
CA GLY A 215 11.29 -19.97 10.41
C GLY A 215 10.29 -18.84 10.25
N TYR A 216 9.01 -19.04 10.62
CA TYR A 216 7.97 -18.01 10.66
C TYR A 216 7.31 -17.95 12.06
N ASP A 217 6.71 -16.80 12.39
CA ASP A 217 6.15 -16.54 13.73
C ASP A 217 4.62 -16.53 13.74
N THR A 218 4.01 -16.11 12.63
CA THR A 218 2.56 -16.09 12.43
C THR A 218 2.21 -16.67 11.06
N VAL A 219 1.09 -17.39 10.97
CA VAL A 219 0.54 -17.89 9.71
C VAL A 219 -0.96 -17.62 9.64
N VAL A 220 -1.40 -17.02 8.53
CA VAL A 220 -2.81 -16.91 8.14
C VAL A 220 -3.13 -18.05 7.19
N ILE A 221 -4.18 -18.81 7.48
CA ILE A 221 -4.62 -19.97 6.70
C ILE A 221 -6.02 -19.68 6.17
N LEU A 222 -6.16 -19.75 4.85
CA LEU A 222 -7.38 -19.37 4.13
C LEU A 222 -7.84 -20.52 3.23
N PRO A 223 -8.70 -21.43 3.73
CA PRO A 223 -9.43 -22.35 2.87
C PRO A 223 -10.29 -21.54 1.88
N LEU A 224 -10.07 -21.76 0.59
CA LEU A 224 -10.73 -21.02 -0.48
C LEU A 224 -12.14 -21.55 -0.65
N ARG A 225 -13.14 -20.67 -0.49
CA ARG A 225 -14.54 -21.10 -0.35
C ARG A 225 -15.12 -21.79 -1.59
N ASP A 226 -14.67 -21.39 -2.77
CA ASP A 226 -15.17 -21.83 -4.06
C ASP A 226 -14.13 -21.58 -5.18
N ALA A 227 -14.47 -22.00 -6.41
CA ALA A 227 -13.60 -21.82 -7.58
C ALA A 227 -13.33 -20.33 -7.90
N GLY A 228 -14.28 -19.44 -7.65
CA GLY A 228 -14.11 -18.00 -7.87
C GLY A 228 -13.13 -17.36 -6.89
N ALA A 229 -13.11 -17.84 -5.65
CA ALA A 229 -12.10 -17.48 -4.65
C ALA A 229 -10.72 -18.02 -4.99
N ASP A 230 -10.62 -19.26 -5.50
CA ASP A 230 -9.34 -19.82 -6.01
C ASP A 230 -8.80 -18.98 -7.18
N ASP A 231 -9.64 -18.70 -8.18
CA ASP A 231 -9.25 -17.86 -9.31
C ASP A 231 -8.78 -16.47 -8.88
N LEU A 232 -9.45 -15.86 -7.89
CA LEU A 232 -9.04 -14.57 -7.34
C LEU A 232 -7.69 -14.68 -6.63
N ALA A 233 -7.50 -15.65 -5.75
CA ALA A 233 -6.24 -15.86 -5.04
C ALA A 233 -5.08 -16.07 -6.01
N ARG A 234 -5.26 -16.89 -7.05
CA ARG A 234 -4.26 -17.10 -8.11
C ARG A 234 -3.86 -15.80 -8.80
N ARG A 235 -4.83 -14.97 -9.20
CA ARG A 235 -4.55 -13.68 -9.83
C ARG A 235 -3.78 -12.73 -8.92
N LEU A 236 -4.18 -12.63 -7.65
CA LEU A 236 -3.53 -11.73 -6.69
C LEU A 236 -2.11 -12.19 -6.31
N VAL A 237 -1.89 -13.50 -6.20
CA VAL A 237 -0.55 -14.06 -5.99
C VAL A 237 0.33 -13.83 -7.21
N ALA A 238 -0.22 -13.98 -8.42
CA ALA A 238 0.50 -13.74 -9.67
C ALA A 238 0.82 -12.25 -9.91
N SER A 239 0.04 -11.33 -9.35
CA SER A 239 0.24 -9.88 -9.52
C SER A 239 1.31 -9.27 -8.60
N VAL A 240 1.99 -10.07 -7.78
CA VAL A 240 3.08 -9.55 -6.93
C VAL A 240 4.26 -9.14 -7.80
N ASP A 241 4.68 -7.88 -7.65
CA ASP A 241 5.80 -7.25 -8.34
C ASP A 241 6.73 -6.51 -7.35
N ASP A 242 7.77 -5.88 -7.88
CA ASP A 242 8.76 -5.09 -7.14
C ASP A 242 8.11 -4.00 -6.27
N ALA A 243 6.96 -3.46 -6.69
CA ALA A 243 6.30 -2.36 -5.99
C ALA A 243 5.97 -2.76 -4.55
N LEU A 244 5.67 -4.03 -4.28
CA LEU A 244 5.33 -4.48 -2.94
C LEU A 244 6.51 -4.35 -1.96
N LEU A 245 7.72 -4.70 -2.39
CA LEU A 245 8.95 -4.54 -1.59
C LEU A 245 9.43 -3.08 -1.52
N LEU A 246 9.17 -2.28 -2.55
CA LEU A 246 9.44 -0.83 -2.52
C LEU A 246 8.49 -0.10 -1.56
N THR A 247 7.24 -0.54 -1.51
CA THR A 247 6.18 0.04 -0.68
C THR A 247 6.32 -0.32 0.79
N LEU A 248 6.77 -1.55 1.07
CA LEU A 248 6.87 -2.11 2.42
C LEU A 248 8.34 -2.33 2.80
N PRO A 249 9.09 -1.26 3.16
CA PRO A 249 10.53 -1.36 3.44
C PRO A 249 10.86 -2.26 4.65
N GLY A 250 9.86 -2.58 5.49
CA GLY A 250 10.00 -3.56 6.57
C GLY A 250 10.12 -5.01 6.08
N LEU A 251 9.79 -5.30 4.81
CA LEU A 251 9.98 -6.60 4.18
C LEU A 251 11.32 -6.67 3.44
N ALA A 252 12.10 -7.71 3.74
CA ALA A 252 13.35 -8.03 3.07
C ALA A 252 13.18 -9.18 2.05
N GLU A 253 12.20 -10.07 2.24
CA GLU A 253 11.98 -11.24 1.40
C GLU A 253 10.48 -11.53 1.24
N ILE A 254 10.07 -11.82 0.00
CA ILE A 254 8.78 -12.41 -0.34
C ILE A 254 9.02 -13.76 -1.04
N VAL A 255 8.48 -14.84 -0.49
CA VAL A 255 8.48 -16.18 -1.10
C VAL A 255 7.08 -16.49 -1.59
N ILE A 256 6.95 -16.87 -2.86
CA ILE A 256 5.70 -17.28 -3.48
C ILE A 256 5.86 -18.73 -3.93
N GLU A 257 5.06 -19.61 -3.37
CA GLU A 257 5.00 -21.02 -3.70
C GLU A 257 3.64 -21.36 -4.29
N THR A 258 3.62 -21.80 -5.54
CA THR A 258 2.43 -22.24 -6.26
C THR A 258 2.66 -23.65 -6.81
N PRO A 259 1.65 -24.31 -7.40
CA PRO A 259 1.86 -25.58 -8.10
C PRO A 259 2.90 -25.51 -9.23
N ASP A 260 3.15 -24.31 -9.78
CA ASP A 260 4.07 -24.10 -10.89
C ASP A 260 5.54 -23.99 -10.42
N GLY A 261 5.77 -23.75 -9.12
CA GLY A 261 7.09 -23.66 -8.53
C GLY A 261 7.22 -22.63 -7.41
N VAL A 262 8.46 -22.27 -7.10
CA VAL A 262 8.80 -21.29 -6.06
C VAL A 262 9.47 -20.09 -6.71
N ARG A 263 8.92 -18.89 -6.46
CA ARG A 263 9.49 -17.58 -6.81
C ARG A 263 9.89 -16.87 -5.53
N THR A 264 11.07 -16.28 -5.50
CA THR A 264 11.56 -15.49 -4.37
C THR A 264 11.93 -14.10 -4.85
N LEU A 265 11.43 -13.07 -4.17
CA LEU A 265 11.83 -11.69 -4.35
C LEU A 265 12.60 -11.24 -3.10
N THR A 266 13.80 -10.69 -3.26
CA THR A 266 14.58 -10.15 -2.14
C THR A 266 14.93 -8.70 -2.38
N ARG A 267 14.94 -7.92 -1.29
CA ARG A 267 15.24 -6.48 -1.29
C ARG A 267 16.59 -6.22 -0.64
N SER A 268 17.42 -5.42 -1.29
CA SER A 268 18.64 -4.87 -0.69
C SER A 268 18.86 -3.40 -1.07
N GLU A 269 19.58 -2.65 -0.24
CA GLU A 269 19.90 -1.25 -0.47
C GLU A 269 21.38 -1.10 -0.88
N HIS A 270 21.63 -0.34 -1.94
CA HIS A 270 22.93 -0.15 -2.57
C HIS A 270 23.13 1.32 -2.97
N GLY A 271 23.50 2.15 -2.00
CA GLY A 271 23.67 3.59 -2.23
C GLY A 271 22.34 4.25 -2.62
N ALA A 272 22.31 4.91 -3.79
CA ALA A 272 21.10 5.54 -4.33
C ALA A 272 20.08 4.54 -4.93
N TYR A 273 20.41 3.25 -4.92
CA TYR A 273 19.58 2.20 -5.53
C TYR A 273 19.01 1.25 -4.49
N VAL A 274 17.75 0.87 -4.68
CA VAL A 274 17.15 -0.34 -4.14
C VAL A 274 17.26 -1.43 -5.20
N HIS A 275 17.80 -2.59 -4.83
CA HIS A 275 17.87 -3.76 -5.68
C HIS A 275 16.75 -4.72 -5.29
N ILE A 276 16.02 -5.19 -6.29
CA ILE A 276 15.08 -6.28 -6.17
C ILE A 276 15.62 -7.45 -7.01
N ASP A 277 15.99 -8.53 -6.34
CA ASP A 277 16.35 -9.79 -7.00
C ASP A 277 15.11 -10.69 -7.02
N ASP A 278 14.55 -10.87 -8.21
CA ASP A 278 13.39 -11.72 -8.47
C ASP A 278 13.85 -13.00 -9.18
N SER A 279 13.71 -14.15 -8.53
CA SER A 279 14.14 -15.42 -9.10
C SER A 279 13.42 -15.78 -10.41
N ALA A 280 12.27 -15.18 -10.71
CA ALA A 280 11.56 -15.36 -11.98
C ALA A 280 12.20 -14.59 -13.16
N SER A 281 13.06 -13.60 -12.90
CA SER A 281 13.71 -12.77 -13.95
C SER A 281 14.89 -13.47 -14.63
N GLY A 282 15.21 -14.71 -14.24
CA GLY A 282 16.39 -15.42 -14.74
C GLY A 282 17.70 -14.97 -14.09
N GLY A 283 17.64 -14.39 -12.88
CA GLY A 283 18.80 -13.94 -12.10
C GLY A 283 19.24 -12.50 -12.39
N GLY A 284 18.36 -11.70 -13.02
CA GLY A 284 18.58 -10.28 -13.23
C GLY A 284 18.13 -9.47 -12.01
N ILE A 285 19.00 -8.57 -11.54
CA ILE A 285 18.66 -7.63 -10.46
C ILE A 285 17.93 -6.44 -11.07
N HIS A 286 16.71 -6.17 -10.61
CA HIS A 286 15.99 -4.95 -10.94
C HIS A 286 16.52 -3.81 -10.06
N ARG A 287 17.11 -2.80 -10.69
CA ARG A 287 17.70 -1.65 -10.00
C ARG A 287 16.71 -0.51 -10.01
N TRP A 288 16.36 0.00 -8.83
CA TRP A 288 15.44 1.12 -8.65
C TRP A 288 16.19 2.27 -8.01
N ARG A 289 16.31 3.41 -8.69
CA ARG A 289 16.78 4.64 -8.07
C ARG A 289 15.65 5.22 -7.24
N THR A 290 15.91 5.52 -5.97
CA THR A 290 14.86 5.99 -5.05
C THR A 290 15.27 7.23 -4.29
N VAL A 291 14.31 8.14 -4.09
CA VAL A 291 14.41 9.24 -3.13
C VAL A 291 13.23 9.13 -2.18
N ALA A 292 13.50 9.17 -0.88
CA ALA A 292 12.50 9.00 0.17
C ALA A 292 12.63 10.09 1.22
N HIS A 293 11.52 10.77 1.49
CA HIS A 293 11.40 11.79 2.53
C HIS A 293 10.31 11.41 3.52
N HIS A 294 10.53 11.75 4.79
CA HIS A 294 9.54 11.56 5.83
C HIS A 294 9.71 12.62 6.92
N GLY A 295 8.66 12.83 7.71
CA GLY A 295 8.73 13.79 8.80
C GLY A 295 7.46 13.86 9.63
N PRO A 296 7.45 14.70 10.68
CA PRO A 296 6.25 14.94 11.46
C PRO A 296 5.23 15.78 10.67
N LEU A 297 3.94 15.60 10.96
CA LEU A 297 2.84 16.42 10.47
C LEU A 297 2.40 17.44 11.51
N GLU A 298 2.17 18.67 11.06
CA GLU A 298 1.53 19.69 11.88
C GLU A 298 0.05 19.35 12.12
N ARG A 299 -0.43 19.57 13.37
CA ARG A 299 -1.82 19.23 13.75
C ARG A 299 -2.87 19.93 12.88
N ALA A 300 -2.58 21.12 12.37
CA ALA A 300 -3.50 21.88 11.53
C ALA A 300 -3.81 21.16 10.22
N LEU A 301 -2.85 20.43 9.64
CA LEU A 301 -3.04 19.63 8.42
C LEU A 301 -4.00 18.44 8.64
N LEU A 302 -4.19 18.02 9.88
CA LEU A 302 -5.03 16.89 10.26
C LEU A 302 -6.40 17.32 10.83
N ALA A 303 -6.73 18.61 10.79
CA ALA A 303 -7.93 19.15 11.44
C ALA A 303 -9.23 18.48 10.98
N ASP A 304 -9.33 18.21 9.67
CA ASP A 304 -10.50 17.60 9.04
C ASP A 304 -10.42 16.07 8.96
N ARG A 305 -9.42 15.46 9.63
CA ARG A 305 -9.21 14.01 9.60
C ARG A 305 -9.86 13.29 10.77
N PRO A 306 -10.26 12.01 10.60
CA PRO A 306 -10.71 11.15 11.68
C PRO A 306 -9.73 11.16 12.88
N VAL A 307 -10.25 10.94 14.09
CA VAL A 307 -9.45 10.99 15.33
C VAL A 307 -8.27 10.02 15.25
N GLU A 308 -8.50 8.85 14.67
CA GLU A 308 -7.52 7.78 14.54
C GLU A 308 -6.36 8.16 13.63
N GLU A 309 -6.62 8.96 12.58
CA GLU A 309 -5.58 9.50 11.70
C GLU A 309 -4.82 10.65 12.37
N ARG A 310 -5.51 11.48 13.16
CA ARG A 310 -4.87 12.56 13.95
C ARG A 310 -3.84 12.05 14.97
N LEU A 311 -3.94 10.79 15.37
CA LEU A 311 -2.98 10.14 16.26
C LEU A 311 -1.71 9.64 15.52
N ARG A 312 -1.61 9.85 14.20
CA ARG A 312 -0.45 9.47 13.37
C ARG A 312 0.15 10.71 12.68
N PRO A 313 0.80 11.61 13.42
CA PRO A 313 1.29 12.86 12.87
C PRO A 313 2.64 12.67 12.17
N HIS A 314 2.70 11.77 11.18
CA HIS A 314 3.87 11.60 10.33
C HIS A 314 3.46 11.45 8.87
N TRP A 315 4.36 11.83 7.98
CA TRP A 315 4.20 11.69 6.55
C TRP A 315 5.42 11.01 5.94
N SER A 316 5.22 10.40 4.77
CA SER A 316 6.28 9.87 3.93
C SER A 316 5.94 10.02 2.45
N VAL A 317 6.97 10.24 1.63
CA VAL A 317 6.91 10.24 0.16
C VAL A 317 8.16 9.53 -0.35
N THR A 318 7.98 8.57 -1.24
CA THR A 318 9.05 7.88 -1.95
C THR A 318 8.76 7.93 -3.44
N TRP A 319 9.75 8.37 -4.22
CA TRP A 319 9.78 8.15 -5.66
C TRP A 319 10.73 7.01 -5.98
N ALA A 320 10.35 6.16 -6.93
CA ALA A 320 11.18 5.09 -7.45
C ALA A 320 11.13 5.04 -8.97
N VAL A 321 12.30 4.95 -9.61
CA VAL A 321 12.45 4.81 -11.07
C VAL A 321 13.36 3.62 -11.36
N PRO A 322 12.92 2.63 -12.16
CA PRO A 322 13.80 1.55 -12.54
C PRO A 322 14.86 2.05 -13.52
N VAL A 323 16.05 1.45 -13.48
CA VAL A 323 17.15 1.79 -14.39
C VAL A 323 17.68 0.56 -15.11
N ASP A 324 18.27 0.77 -16.27
CA ASP A 324 18.95 -0.28 -17.01
C ASP A 324 20.39 -0.53 -16.50
N GLY A 325 21.16 -1.34 -17.24
CA GLY A 325 22.55 -1.67 -16.89
C GLY A 325 23.46 -0.45 -16.82
N ASP A 326 23.20 0.57 -17.65
CA ASP A 326 23.98 1.80 -17.77
C ASP A 326 23.49 2.90 -16.80
N GLY A 327 22.39 2.65 -16.07
CA GLY A 327 21.81 3.59 -15.13
C GLY A 327 20.84 4.59 -15.78
N ALA A 328 20.46 4.39 -17.05
CA ALA A 328 19.45 5.19 -17.70
C ALA A 328 18.05 4.82 -17.18
N PRO A 329 17.14 5.80 -17.03
CA PRO A 329 15.78 5.53 -16.56
C PRO A 329 15.01 4.65 -17.54
N VAL A 330 14.25 3.72 -16.99
CA VAL A 330 13.31 2.86 -17.70
C VAL A 330 11.90 3.17 -17.20
N ARG A 331 10.87 2.95 -18.02
CA ARG A 331 9.49 3.07 -17.54
C ARG A 331 9.18 1.98 -16.51
N PRO A 332 8.56 2.33 -15.36
CA PRO A 332 8.04 1.34 -14.43
C PRO A 332 7.09 0.34 -15.11
N GLY A 333 7.30 -0.96 -14.83
CA GLY A 333 6.36 -2.02 -15.20
C GLY A 333 5.16 -2.14 -14.24
N THR A 334 5.18 -1.38 -13.14
CA THR A 334 4.14 -1.34 -12.11
C THR A 334 2.90 -0.62 -12.63
N ALA A 335 1.76 -0.80 -11.95
CA ALA A 335 0.55 -0.06 -12.27
C ALA A 335 0.80 1.47 -12.23
N PRO A 336 0.39 2.25 -13.25
CA PRO A 336 0.63 3.69 -13.31
C PRO A 336 -0.42 4.44 -12.47
N VAL A 337 -0.41 4.18 -11.16
CA VAL A 337 -1.30 4.77 -10.16
C VAL A 337 -0.49 5.26 -8.97
N VAL A 338 -1.10 6.11 -8.15
CA VAL A 338 -0.50 6.53 -6.88
C VAL A 338 -0.61 5.39 -5.87
N HIS A 339 0.46 5.16 -5.10
CA HIS A 339 0.48 4.17 -4.03
C HIS A 339 0.34 4.86 -2.67
N ALA A 340 -0.66 4.48 -1.87
CA ALA A 340 -0.93 5.12 -0.57
C ALA A 340 -1.33 4.18 0.58
N PRO A 341 -0.42 3.31 1.05
CA PRO A 341 0.81 2.86 0.42
C PRO A 341 0.52 1.77 -0.64
N THR A 342 -0.68 1.20 -0.65
CA THR A 342 -1.11 0.23 -1.66
C THR A 342 -1.54 0.94 -2.95
N PRO A 343 -1.56 0.25 -4.11
CA PRO A 343 -2.13 0.80 -5.33
C PRO A 343 -3.54 1.38 -5.10
N THR A 344 -3.73 2.62 -5.51
CA THR A 344 -5.03 3.32 -5.51
C THR A 344 -5.64 3.28 -6.91
N ASP A 345 -6.88 3.77 -7.04
CA ASP A 345 -7.52 3.98 -8.34
C ASP A 345 -7.14 5.35 -8.95
N GLU A 346 -6.23 6.11 -8.31
CA GLU A 346 -5.78 7.43 -8.77
C GLU A 346 -4.68 7.29 -9.84
N PRO A 347 -4.95 7.62 -11.11
CA PRO A 347 -3.97 7.47 -12.18
C PRO A 347 -2.77 8.40 -11.98
N LEU A 348 -1.58 7.87 -12.21
CA LEU A 348 -0.34 8.62 -12.25
C LEU A 348 0.20 8.61 -13.68
N GLY A 349 0.62 9.77 -14.18
CA GLY A 349 1.31 9.82 -15.45
C GLY A 349 2.67 10.51 -15.39
N VAL A 350 3.14 10.85 -14.18
CA VAL A 350 4.56 11.03 -13.93
C VAL A 350 5.27 9.68 -14.21
N PRO A 351 6.38 9.65 -14.95
CA PRO A 351 7.04 8.40 -15.39
C PRO A 351 7.88 7.75 -14.27
N ALA A 352 7.30 7.62 -13.08
CA ALA A 352 7.93 7.06 -11.89
C ALA A 352 6.85 6.45 -10.97
N LEU A 353 7.25 5.56 -10.08
CA LEU A 353 6.39 5.06 -9.02
C LEU A 353 6.36 6.07 -7.86
N LEU A 354 5.18 6.52 -7.46
CA LEU A 354 4.97 7.35 -6.26
C LEU A 354 4.33 6.54 -5.15
N ILE A 355 5.01 6.40 -4.02
CA ILE A 355 4.47 5.86 -2.78
C ILE A 355 4.40 6.99 -1.75
N ALA A 356 3.21 7.35 -1.29
CA ALA A 356 3.03 8.47 -0.38
C ALA A 356 1.96 8.18 0.68
N SER A 357 2.12 8.74 1.88
CA SER A 357 1.14 8.63 2.97
C SER A 357 -0.10 9.52 2.74
N LEU A 358 -0.66 9.50 1.53
CA LEU A 358 -1.82 10.31 1.17
C LEU A 358 -3.05 9.86 1.96
N PRO A 359 -3.84 10.82 2.48
CA PRO A 359 -5.07 10.48 3.19
C PRO A 359 -6.05 9.87 2.20
N LEU A 360 -6.55 8.67 2.46
CA LEU A 360 -7.52 8.03 1.58
C LEU A 360 -8.97 8.35 2.00
N ASP A 361 -9.89 8.17 1.05
CA ASP A 361 -11.33 8.15 1.28
C ASP A 361 -11.77 6.89 2.08
N THR A 362 -13.07 6.81 2.40
CA THR A 362 -13.63 5.70 3.18
C THR A 362 -13.54 4.35 2.46
N ALA A 363 -13.60 4.37 1.12
CA ALA A 363 -13.43 3.19 0.27
C ALA A 363 -11.95 2.78 0.12
N ARG A 364 -11.03 3.64 0.57
CA ARG A 364 -9.58 3.56 0.41
C ARG A 364 -9.11 3.49 -1.03
N ARG A 365 -9.89 4.00 -1.97
CA ARG A 365 -9.63 3.91 -3.42
C ARG A 365 -9.02 5.18 -3.98
N HIS A 366 -9.35 6.33 -3.40
CA HIS A 366 -8.83 7.63 -3.85
C HIS A 366 -8.27 8.45 -2.69
N PRO A 367 -7.22 9.26 -2.93
CA PRO A 367 -6.81 10.30 -2.00
C PRO A 367 -7.94 11.30 -1.75
N ALA A 368 -8.23 11.59 -0.49
CA ALA A 368 -9.17 12.60 -0.08
C ALA A 368 -8.56 14.01 -0.32
N PRO A 369 -9.28 14.95 -0.95
CA PRO A 369 -8.77 16.30 -1.15
C PRO A 369 -8.64 17.05 0.18
N GLY A 370 -7.77 18.06 0.22
CA GLY A 370 -7.61 18.96 1.37
C GLY A 370 -6.16 19.25 1.74
N PRO A 371 -5.93 19.99 2.83
CA PRO A 371 -4.62 20.57 3.16
C PRO A 371 -3.48 19.55 3.30
N LEU A 372 -3.76 18.35 3.81
CA LEU A 372 -2.76 17.29 3.91
C LEU A 372 -2.33 16.78 2.52
N THR A 373 -3.27 16.61 1.60
CA THR A 373 -2.97 16.20 0.22
C THR A 373 -2.17 17.28 -0.49
N ASP A 374 -2.55 18.55 -0.35
CA ASP A 374 -1.81 19.67 -0.92
C ASP A 374 -0.38 19.75 -0.39
N PHE A 375 -0.20 19.55 0.93
CA PHE A 375 1.10 19.47 1.56
C PHE A 375 1.95 18.32 0.97
N LEU A 376 1.36 17.14 0.82
CA LEU A 376 2.05 15.96 0.28
C LEU A 376 2.39 16.12 -1.20
N VAL A 377 1.57 16.81 -2.00
CA VAL A 377 1.89 17.16 -3.39
C VAL A 377 3.16 18.00 -3.44
N GLN A 378 3.30 18.99 -2.56
CA GLN A 378 4.50 19.83 -2.52
C GLN A 378 5.74 19.03 -2.10
N ARG A 379 5.63 18.18 -1.06
CA ARG A 379 6.72 17.29 -0.63
C ARG A 379 7.11 16.29 -1.71
N ALA A 380 6.14 15.73 -2.44
CA ALA A 380 6.40 14.84 -3.55
C ALA A 380 7.11 15.56 -4.69
N ALA A 381 6.72 16.79 -5.01
CA ALA A 381 7.39 17.58 -6.04
C ALA A 381 8.83 17.96 -5.64
N ASP A 382 9.07 18.30 -4.36
CA ASP A 382 10.41 18.54 -3.82
C ASP A 382 11.29 17.28 -3.99
N ALA A 383 10.78 16.12 -3.58
CA ALA A 383 11.48 14.83 -3.68
C ALA A 383 11.76 14.41 -5.14
N TYR A 384 10.86 14.73 -6.07
CA TYR A 384 11.06 14.43 -7.49
C TYR A 384 12.16 15.30 -8.12
N ALA A 385 12.21 16.58 -7.72
CA ALA A 385 13.24 17.50 -8.15
C ALA A 385 14.64 17.05 -7.67
N GLU A 386 14.74 16.59 -6.42
CA GLU A 386 15.95 15.98 -5.88
C GLU A 386 16.36 14.71 -6.65
N LEU A 387 15.40 13.81 -6.92
CA LEU A 387 15.66 12.59 -7.70
C LEU A 387 16.33 12.86 -9.05
N LEU A 388 15.87 13.89 -9.77
CA LEU A 388 16.46 14.27 -11.06
C LEU A 388 17.77 15.05 -10.89
N GLY A 389 17.89 15.90 -9.87
CA GLY A 389 19.10 16.67 -9.59
C GLY A 389 20.29 15.80 -9.19
N ASP A 390 20.04 14.72 -8.46
CA ASP A 390 21.07 13.77 -8.03
C ASP A 390 21.29 12.63 -9.04
N TRP A 391 20.69 12.71 -10.23
CA TRP A 391 20.72 11.63 -11.21
C TRP A 391 22.12 11.43 -11.82
N GLU A 392 22.68 10.24 -11.61
CA GLU A 392 23.97 9.84 -12.18
C GLU A 392 23.88 8.43 -12.82
N PRO A 393 24.50 8.22 -14.00
CA PRO A 393 25.18 9.22 -14.83
C PRO A 393 24.18 10.18 -15.51
N VAL A 394 24.59 11.43 -15.70
CA VAL A 394 23.80 12.42 -16.45
C VAL A 394 23.80 12.02 -17.93
N SER A 395 22.62 11.87 -18.51
CA SER A 395 22.44 11.47 -19.91
C SER A 395 21.17 12.05 -20.50
N VAL A 396 21.01 12.02 -21.82
CA VAL A 396 19.78 12.49 -22.50
C VAL A 396 18.54 11.67 -22.11
N ALA A 397 18.72 10.47 -21.56
CA ALA A 397 17.62 9.61 -21.13
C ALA A 397 16.84 10.20 -19.94
N THR A 398 17.43 11.08 -19.12
CA THR A 398 16.71 11.75 -18.01
C THR A 398 15.58 12.65 -18.52
N ILE A 399 15.61 13.07 -19.78
CA ILE A 399 14.52 13.83 -20.42
C ILE A 399 13.22 13.00 -20.43
N ASP A 400 13.30 11.67 -20.49
CA ASP A 400 12.14 10.77 -20.49
C ASP A 400 11.40 10.78 -19.12
N LEU A 401 12.02 11.34 -18.08
CA LEU A 401 11.41 11.54 -16.77
C LEU A 401 10.56 12.81 -16.68
N VAL A 402 10.67 13.72 -17.64
CA VAL A 402 9.91 14.98 -17.60
C VAL A 402 8.43 14.69 -17.84
N PRO A 403 7.53 14.99 -16.88
CA PRO A 403 6.11 14.77 -17.10
C PRO A 403 5.55 15.74 -18.15
N GLY A 404 4.64 15.26 -18.99
CA GLY A 404 3.81 16.14 -19.82
C GLY A 404 2.95 17.12 -18.99
N PRO A 405 2.45 18.21 -19.60
CA PRO A 405 1.77 19.29 -18.87
C PRO A 405 0.31 18.96 -18.48
N LEU A 406 -0.32 17.95 -19.09
CA LEU A 406 -1.70 17.58 -18.84
C LEU A 406 -1.78 16.38 -17.88
N GLY A 407 -2.51 16.56 -16.78
CA GLY A 407 -2.80 15.50 -15.82
C GLY A 407 -3.87 14.53 -16.31
N LYS A 408 -3.82 13.28 -15.83
CA LYS A 408 -4.85 12.25 -16.02
C LYS A 408 -6.00 12.34 -14.99
N GLY A 409 -5.83 13.16 -13.96
CA GLY A 409 -6.75 13.40 -12.85
C GLY A 409 -6.36 14.69 -12.13
N GLU A 410 -7.12 15.09 -11.11
CA GLU A 410 -6.86 16.31 -10.35
C GLU A 410 -5.54 16.24 -9.58
N LEU A 411 -5.28 15.11 -8.89
CA LEU A 411 -4.04 14.92 -8.14
C LEU A 411 -2.83 14.83 -9.06
N ASP A 412 -2.91 14.04 -10.15
CA ASP A 412 -1.83 13.95 -11.16
C ASP A 412 -1.55 15.32 -11.78
N GLY A 413 -2.59 16.11 -12.07
CA GLY A 413 -2.43 17.48 -12.56
C GLY A 413 -1.68 18.38 -11.57
N ALA A 414 -2.07 18.35 -10.29
CA ALA A 414 -1.41 19.13 -9.23
C ALA A 414 0.05 18.71 -9.03
N LEU A 415 0.34 17.40 -9.02
CA LEU A 415 1.70 16.86 -8.93
C LEU A 415 2.56 17.33 -10.10
N ARG A 416 2.08 17.19 -11.34
CA ARG A 416 2.82 17.60 -12.54
C ARG A 416 3.12 19.09 -12.54
N ALA A 417 2.14 19.93 -12.20
CA ALA A 417 2.34 21.37 -12.13
C ALA A 417 3.44 21.72 -11.11
N ALA A 418 3.36 21.16 -9.90
CA ALA A 418 4.33 21.39 -8.83
C ALA A 418 5.74 20.86 -9.19
N ILE A 419 5.82 19.72 -9.89
CA ILE A 419 7.07 19.14 -10.39
C ILE A 419 7.69 20.05 -11.46
N LEU A 420 6.93 20.43 -12.49
CA LEU A 420 7.44 21.25 -13.60
C LEU A 420 7.95 22.61 -13.13
N GLU A 421 7.28 23.22 -12.14
CA GLU A 421 7.73 24.45 -11.50
C GLU A 421 9.14 24.33 -10.91
N ARG A 422 9.44 23.19 -10.27
CA ARG A 422 10.75 22.93 -9.65
C ARG A 422 11.80 22.53 -10.68
N LEU A 423 11.45 21.62 -11.60
CA LEU A 423 12.37 21.09 -12.60
C LEU A 423 12.99 22.19 -13.46
N HIS A 424 12.29 23.29 -13.69
CA HIS A 424 12.83 24.46 -14.40
C HIS A 424 14.18 24.94 -13.84
N ARG A 425 14.44 24.75 -12.53
CA ARG A 425 15.68 25.17 -11.85
C ARG A 425 16.63 24.02 -11.48
N VAL A 426 16.26 22.77 -11.74
CA VAL A 426 17.07 21.59 -11.41
C VAL A 426 18.10 21.33 -12.51
N ALA A 427 19.35 21.08 -12.15
CA ALA A 427 20.39 20.73 -13.10
C ALA A 427 20.37 19.21 -13.35
N PHE A 428 19.83 18.77 -14.49
CA PHE A 428 19.74 17.34 -14.85
C PHE A 428 19.86 17.05 -16.35
N LEU A 429 19.97 18.09 -17.18
CA LEU A 429 20.09 17.95 -18.63
C LEU A 429 21.55 17.73 -19.02
N ALA A 430 21.81 16.68 -19.80
CA ALA A 430 23.15 16.41 -20.30
C ALA A 430 23.57 17.51 -21.31
N PRO A 431 24.71 18.18 -21.11
CA PRO A 431 25.26 19.13 -22.08
C PRO A 431 25.79 18.38 -23.32
N ALA A 432 25.90 19.08 -24.45
CA ALA A 432 26.47 18.56 -25.69
C ALA A 432 27.98 18.29 -25.61
N ALA A 433 28.69 19.05 -24.79
CA ALA A 433 30.10 18.86 -24.47
C ALA A 433 30.27 18.75 -22.94
N PRO A 434 31.22 17.94 -22.44
CA PRO A 434 31.50 17.88 -21.01
C PRO A 434 31.83 19.26 -20.44
N LEU A 435 31.15 19.66 -19.36
CA LEU A 435 31.38 20.94 -18.70
C LEU A 435 32.76 21.02 -18.02
N ASP A 436 33.46 19.88 -17.84
CA ASP A 436 34.83 19.83 -17.32
C ASP A 436 35.88 20.47 -18.25
N ASP A 437 35.60 20.55 -19.57
CA ASP A 437 36.52 21.10 -20.57
C ASP A 437 36.37 22.62 -20.75
N VAL A 438 35.30 23.22 -20.22
CA VAL A 438 35.01 24.66 -20.34
C VAL A 438 35.40 25.34 -19.02
N ALA A 439 36.65 25.80 -18.94
CA ALA A 439 37.23 26.38 -17.75
C ALA A 439 36.38 27.51 -17.12
N GLY A 440 36.01 27.36 -15.84
CA GLY A 440 35.94 28.52 -14.92
C GLY A 440 34.71 28.71 -14.04
N GLU A 441 33.60 28.00 -14.22
CA GLU A 441 32.42 28.22 -13.37
C GLU A 441 32.26 27.10 -12.33
N THR A 442 33.13 27.11 -11.32
CA THR A 442 32.75 26.57 -10.01
C THR A 442 31.62 27.43 -9.48
N ASP A 443 30.50 26.80 -9.16
CA ASP A 443 29.42 27.46 -8.42
C ASP A 443 29.97 27.91 -7.05
N GLU A 444 30.20 29.21 -6.87
CA GLU A 444 30.87 29.77 -5.68
C GLU A 444 30.13 29.43 -4.37
N GLU A 445 28.84 29.05 -4.45
CA GLU A 445 28.04 28.60 -3.30
C GLU A 445 28.22 27.12 -2.92
N SER A 446 28.62 26.24 -3.84
CA SER A 446 28.62 24.79 -3.59
C SER A 446 29.98 24.11 -3.80
N GLY A 447 30.92 24.71 -4.54
CA GLY A 447 32.25 24.15 -4.76
C GLY A 447 32.29 22.85 -5.58
N VAL A 448 31.16 22.42 -6.16
CA VAL A 448 31.03 21.22 -7.00
C VAL A 448 31.03 21.62 -8.48
N ARG A 449 31.75 20.89 -9.33
CA ARG A 449 31.68 21.07 -10.79
C ARG A 449 30.29 20.67 -11.28
N ARG A 450 29.61 21.57 -11.98
CA ARG A 450 28.30 21.28 -12.54
C ARG A 450 28.46 20.36 -13.75
N HIS A 451 27.97 19.13 -13.65
CA HIS A 451 28.01 18.13 -14.75
C HIS A 451 26.71 18.12 -15.59
N ALA A 452 25.72 18.95 -15.25
CA ALA A 452 24.42 19.05 -15.91
C ALA A 452 23.94 20.50 -16.05
N LEU A 453 23.08 20.76 -17.03
CA LEU A 453 22.45 22.06 -17.28
C LEU A 453 21.06 22.14 -16.65
N ARG A 454 20.69 23.35 -16.21
CA ARG A 454 19.32 23.68 -15.81
C ARG A 454 18.49 24.03 -17.03
N PRO A 455 17.19 23.71 -17.08
CA PRO A 455 16.38 24.00 -18.26
C PRO A 455 16.37 25.46 -18.72
N PHE A 456 16.42 26.44 -17.81
CA PHE A 456 16.47 27.86 -18.18
C PHE A 456 17.81 28.32 -18.74
N GLU A 457 18.87 27.54 -18.54
CA GLU A 457 20.21 27.80 -19.08
C GLU A 457 20.45 27.05 -20.38
N ALA A 458 19.70 25.98 -20.61
CA ALA A 458 19.89 25.08 -21.74
C ALA A 458 19.30 25.64 -23.04
N GLU A 459 19.99 25.39 -24.14
CA GLU A 459 19.56 25.74 -25.49
C GLU A 459 19.67 24.54 -26.44
N VAL A 460 18.70 24.38 -27.34
CA VAL A 460 18.77 23.42 -28.46
C VAL A 460 18.98 24.18 -29.76
N VAL A 461 19.98 23.78 -30.54
CA VAL A 461 20.24 24.36 -31.86
C VAL A 461 19.32 23.73 -32.91
N GLU A 462 18.55 24.56 -33.62
CA GLU A 462 17.63 24.09 -34.67
C GLU A 462 18.36 23.95 -36.02
N GLY A 463 18.20 22.80 -36.67
CA GLY A 463 18.74 22.55 -38.02
C GLY A 463 20.23 22.22 -38.08
N ALA A 464 20.86 21.94 -36.94
CA ALA A 464 22.25 21.50 -36.84
C ALA A 464 22.35 19.98 -36.62
N GLY A 465 23.34 19.33 -37.23
CA GLY A 465 23.67 17.94 -36.97
C GLY A 465 24.65 17.78 -35.80
N ASP A 466 24.84 16.54 -35.33
CA ASP A 466 25.67 16.18 -34.18
C ASP A 466 27.07 16.79 -34.22
N ASP A 467 27.77 16.70 -35.36
CA ASP A 467 29.12 17.27 -35.52
C ASP A 467 29.14 18.79 -35.39
N THR A 468 28.12 19.47 -35.91
CA THR A 468 28.01 20.93 -35.80
C THR A 468 27.75 21.34 -34.35
N VAL A 469 26.79 20.69 -33.68
CA VAL A 469 26.47 20.99 -32.27
C VAL A 469 27.67 20.71 -31.37
N ARG A 470 28.42 19.63 -31.63
CA ARG A 470 29.64 19.31 -30.86
C ARG A 470 30.69 20.41 -30.92
N VAL A 471 30.93 20.99 -32.11
CA VAL A 471 31.88 22.11 -32.26
C VAL A 471 31.34 23.39 -31.62
N LEU A 472 30.05 23.70 -31.82
CA LEU A 472 29.43 24.87 -31.20
C LEU A 472 29.46 24.79 -29.66
N ALA A 473 29.33 23.59 -29.09
CA ALA A 473 29.30 23.36 -27.65
C ALA A 473 30.65 23.63 -26.95
N GLU A 474 31.77 23.65 -27.68
CA GLU A 474 33.07 24.05 -27.14
C GLU A 474 33.11 25.54 -26.73
N VAL A 475 32.27 26.37 -27.36
CA VAL A 475 32.18 27.83 -27.13
C VAL A 475 30.85 28.27 -26.53
N LEU A 476 29.80 27.47 -26.69
CA LEU A 476 28.48 27.66 -26.12
C LEU A 476 28.18 26.50 -25.13
N PRO A 477 28.59 26.59 -23.86
CA PRO A 477 28.43 25.50 -22.88
C PRO A 477 26.97 25.21 -22.51
N THR A 478 26.04 26.05 -22.94
CA THR A 478 24.58 25.93 -22.74
C THR A 478 23.90 24.95 -23.69
N LEU A 479 24.62 24.44 -24.70
CA LEU A 479 24.00 23.62 -25.74
C LEU A 479 23.71 22.19 -25.25
N LEU A 480 22.51 21.71 -25.58
CA LEU A 480 22.14 20.29 -25.47
C LEU A 480 22.54 19.52 -26.73
N PRO A 481 22.68 18.18 -26.66
CA PRO A 481 22.95 17.34 -27.82
C PRO A 481 21.95 17.55 -28.97
N ALA A 482 22.43 17.33 -30.21
CA ALA A 482 21.61 17.41 -31.41
C ALA A 482 20.48 16.35 -31.43
N GLY A 483 19.46 16.56 -32.26
CA GLY A 483 18.33 15.64 -32.42
C GLY A 483 17.25 15.75 -31.33
N LEU A 484 17.43 16.66 -30.36
CA LEU A 484 16.47 16.89 -29.28
C LEU A 484 15.41 17.95 -29.60
N GLU A 485 15.49 18.63 -30.76
CA GLU A 485 14.66 19.78 -31.09
C GLU A 485 13.16 19.45 -31.15
N ARG A 486 12.80 18.18 -31.40
CA ARG A 486 11.39 17.74 -31.48
C ARG A 486 10.81 17.25 -30.15
N ARG A 487 11.62 17.13 -29.09
CA ARG A 487 11.19 16.65 -27.77
C ARG A 487 10.15 17.60 -27.17
N ALA A 488 9.00 17.07 -26.76
CA ALA A 488 7.93 17.88 -26.16
C ALA A 488 8.26 18.26 -24.71
N GLU A 489 9.06 17.44 -24.06
CA GLU A 489 9.58 17.59 -22.70
C GLU A 489 10.39 18.87 -22.56
N LEU A 490 11.34 19.12 -23.48
CA LEU A 490 12.16 20.33 -23.48
C LEU A 490 11.33 21.59 -23.71
N ARG A 491 10.30 21.52 -24.57
CA ARG A 491 9.33 22.62 -24.73
C ARG A 491 8.53 22.87 -23.46
N THR A 492 8.15 21.81 -22.74
CA THR A 492 7.40 21.89 -21.48
C THR A 492 8.25 22.56 -20.39
N LEU A 493 9.55 22.31 -20.36
CA LEU A 493 10.49 22.93 -19.43
C LEU A 493 10.89 24.37 -19.81
N GLY A 494 10.52 24.84 -21.00
CA GLY A 494 10.88 26.17 -21.51
C GLY A 494 12.33 26.30 -21.96
N VAL A 495 12.97 25.20 -22.39
CA VAL A 495 14.35 25.21 -22.91
C VAL A 495 14.45 26.11 -24.14
N GLY A 496 15.52 26.92 -24.17
CA GLY A 496 15.77 27.87 -25.24
C GLY A 496 15.94 27.19 -26.60
N ARG A 497 15.52 27.86 -27.66
CA ARG A 497 15.70 27.41 -29.05
C ARG A 497 16.52 28.42 -29.80
N LEU A 498 17.64 27.97 -30.36
CA LEU A 498 18.60 28.80 -31.04
C LEU A 498 18.66 28.41 -32.52
N PRO A 499 18.21 29.26 -33.45
CA PRO A 499 18.45 29.05 -34.87
C PRO A 499 19.95 28.92 -35.14
N LEU A 500 20.36 28.03 -36.05
CA LEU A 500 21.79 27.83 -36.36
C LEU A 500 22.51 29.13 -36.77
N GLY A 501 21.83 30.04 -37.50
CA GLY A 501 22.40 31.34 -37.86
C GLY A 501 22.78 32.16 -36.63
N ASP A 502 21.85 32.28 -35.68
CA ASP A 502 22.06 33.00 -34.43
C ASP A 502 23.14 32.36 -33.55
N ALA A 503 23.26 31.01 -33.59
CA ALA A 503 24.33 30.31 -32.89
C ALA A 503 25.71 30.64 -33.46
N ILE A 504 25.83 30.72 -34.79
CA ILE A 504 27.07 31.10 -35.47
C ILE A 504 27.42 32.56 -35.19
N ASP A 505 26.43 33.45 -35.16
CA ASP A 505 26.63 34.89 -34.90
C ASP A 505 27.09 35.19 -33.45
N ARG A 506 26.91 34.25 -32.50
CA ARG A 506 27.35 34.37 -31.10
C ARG A 506 28.83 34.03 -30.89
N ILE A 507 29.50 33.47 -31.90
CA ILE A 507 30.91 33.03 -31.87
C ILE A 507 31.76 34.06 -32.61
#